data_AF-A0A7Z7N7N1-F1
#
_entry.id   AF-A0A7Z7N7N1-F1
#
_cell.length_a   1.000
_cell.length_b   1.000
_cell.length_c   1.000
_cell.angle_alpha   90.00
_cell.angle_beta   90.00
_cell.angle_gamma   90.00
#
_symmetry.space_group_name_H-M   'P 1'
#
loop_
_entity.id
_entity.type
_entity.pdbx_description
1 polymer ?
#
loop_
_entity_poly.entity_id
_entity_poly.type
_entity_poly.pdbx_seq_one_letter_code
_entity_poly.pdbx_strand_id
1 'polypeptide(L)'
;MSYLAVQPDFIATAAADLSEIRAAIAAASAVATAPTTGLVAAAADEVSEACANLFNTYANEYQAFIRQVSEFHDDFVRTVAAAGIAYAETEIANAGGTAASVAAAAAPLATAISDPATTYTIVMGASGYPIPAVDYIDDLAALYIFPWRTIGANLRGLNTPEGLYPLTGIKDLTLNDSVARGLTILDRPGRLILHPSR
;
A
#
# COMPACT_ATOMS: atom_id res chain seq x y z
N MET A 1 10.10 8.02 -17.19
CA MET A 1 8.85 7.65 -16.50
C MET A 1 8.48 8.81 -15.60
N SER A 2 7.30 9.41 -15.79
CA SER A 2 6.76 10.42 -14.87
C SER A 2 5.93 9.72 -13.79
N TYR A 3 6.27 9.94 -12.53
CA TYR A 3 5.45 9.49 -11.40
C TYR A 3 4.52 10.63 -10.98
N LEU A 4 3.25 10.31 -10.77
CA LEU A 4 2.25 11.23 -10.23
C LEU A 4 1.94 10.78 -8.81
N ALA A 5 2.05 11.70 -7.86
CA ALA A 5 1.58 11.50 -6.49
C ALA A 5 0.54 12.57 -6.20
N VAL A 6 -0.63 12.14 -5.74
CA VAL A 6 -1.75 13.01 -5.34
C VAL A 6 -2.18 12.58 -3.95
N GLN A 7 -2.67 13.52 -3.15
CA GLN A 7 -3.29 13.22 -1.86
C GLN A 7 -4.78 13.61 -1.95
N PRO A 8 -5.70 12.64 -2.15
CA PRO A 8 -7.11 12.92 -2.35
C PRO A 8 -7.76 13.74 -1.21
N ASP A 9 -7.34 13.50 0.03
CA ASP A 9 -7.83 14.23 1.20
C ASP A 9 -7.55 15.74 1.12
N PHE A 10 -6.40 16.14 0.58
CA PHE A 10 -6.07 17.56 0.41
C PHE A 10 -6.93 18.21 -0.68
N ILE A 11 -7.31 17.47 -1.72
CA ILE A 11 -8.22 17.97 -2.75
C ILE A 11 -9.63 18.14 -2.17
N ALA A 12 -10.08 17.21 -1.34
CA ALA A 12 -11.37 17.31 -0.66
C ALA A 12 -11.42 18.53 0.28
N THR A 13 -10.38 18.76 1.08
CA THR A 13 -10.26 19.96 1.92
C THR A 13 -10.26 21.23 1.10
N ALA A 14 -9.48 21.29 0.01
CA ALA A 14 -9.45 22.45 -0.87
C ALA A 14 -10.83 22.75 -1.49
N ALA A 15 -11.61 21.73 -1.86
CA ALA A 15 -12.97 21.92 -2.35
C ALA A 15 -13.90 22.51 -1.27
N ALA A 16 -13.75 22.08 -0.01
CA ALA A 16 -14.49 22.64 1.11
C ALA A 16 -14.12 24.12 1.36
N ASP A 17 -12.82 24.44 1.41
CA ASP A 17 -12.32 25.80 1.60
C ASP A 17 -12.84 26.74 0.50
N LEU A 18 -12.84 26.28 -0.76
CA LEU A 18 -13.38 27.04 -1.89
C LEU A 18 -14.90 27.27 -1.75
N SER A 19 -15.64 26.33 -1.19
CA SER A 19 -17.07 26.49 -0.89
C SER A 19 -17.30 27.55 0.19
N GLU A 20 -16.47 27.56 1.23
CA GLU A 20 -16.53 28.58 2.29
C GLU A 20 -16.20 29.98 1.77
N ILE A 21 -15.17 30.10 0.93
CA ILE A 21 -14.82 31.37 0.26
C ILE A 21 -16.02 31.88 -0.56
N ARG A 22 -16.68 31.00 -1.32
CA ARG A 22 -17.88 31.38 -2.10
C ARG A 22 -18.99 31.89 -1.17
N ALA A 23 -19.25 31.20 -0.08
CA ALA A 23 -20.27 31.60 0.88
C ALA A 23 -19.97 32.99 1.47
N ALA A 24 -18.70 33.26 1.82
CA ALA A 24 -18.26 34.56 2.30
C ALA A 24 -18.46 35.67 1.25
N ILE A 25 -18.11 35.42 -0.01
CA ILE A 25 -18.32 36.37 -1.12
C ILE A 25 -19.81 36.64 -1.34
N ALA A 26 -20.65 35.60 -1.32
CA ALA A 26 -22.09 35.75 -1.49
C ALA A 26 -22.70 36.59 -0.36
N ALA A 27 -22.28 36.36 0.89
CA ALA A 27 -22.72 37.16 2.03
C ALA A 27 -22.28 38.63 1.91
N ALA A 28 -21.02 38.87 1.54
CA ALA A 28 -20.50 40.22 1.33
C ALA A 28 -21.24 40.95 0.19
N SER A 29 -21.49 40.27 -0.94
CA SER A 29 -22.22 40.84 -2.07
C SER A 29 -23.67 41.19 -1.68
N ALA A 30 -24.34 40.32 -0.92
CA ALA A 30 -25.70 40.57 -0.44
C ALA A 30 -25.78 41.83 0.45
N VAL A 31 -24.82 42.02 1.35
CA VAL A 31 -24.73 43.24 2.19
C VAL A 31 -24.45 44.48 1.35
N ALA A 32 -23.60 44.37 0.33
CA ALA A 32 -23.21 45.50 -0.52
C ALA A 32 -24.27 45.89 -1.56
N THR A 33 -25.22 45.02 -1.90
CA THR A 33 -26.17 45.22 -3.01
C THR A 33 -27.03 46.48 -2.84
N ALA A 34 -27.76 46.58 -1.72
CA ALA A 34 -28.65 47.71 -1.47
C ALA A 34 -27.94 49.08 -1.43
N PRO A 35 -26.84 49.27 -0.66
CA PRO A 35 -26.18 50.57 -0.58
C PRO A 35 -25.46 50.99 -1.87
N THR A 36 -25.18 50.06 -2.81
CA THR A 36 -24.49 50.39 -4.07
C THR A 36 -25.44 50.58 -5.26
N THR A 37 -26.62 49.97 -5.24
CA THR A 37 -27.61 50.07 -6.33
C THR A 37 -28.72 51.09 -6.06
N GLY A 38 -28.82 51.59 -4.83
CA GLY A 38 -29.82 52.57 -4.40
C GLY A 38 -29.25 53.97 -4.16
N LEU A 39 -28.17 54.36 -4.84
CA LEU A 39 -27.56 55.66 -4.66
C LEU A 39 -28.49 56.77 -5.16
N VAL A 40 -28.70 57.79 -4.33
CA VAL A 40 -29.55 58.96 -4.65
C VAL A 40 -28.66 60.16 -4.96
N ALA A 41 -29.12 61.05 -5.84
CA ALA A 41 -28.43 62.29 -6.17
C ALA A 41 -28.16 63.14 -4.90
N ALA A 42 -26.93 63.65 -4.75
CA ALA A 42 -26.54 64.43 -3.59
C ALA A 42 -27.21 65.82 -3.54
N ALA A 43 -27.56 66.37 -4.70
CA ALA A 43 -28.32 67.59 -4.90
C ALA A 43 -29.22 67.46 -6.14
N ALA A 44 -30.12 68.43 -6.34
CA ALA A 44 -31.10 68.43 -7.44
C ALA A 44 -30.52 68.93 -8.79
N ASP A 45 -29.20 68.97 -8.91
CA ASP A 45 -28.52 69.36 -10.15
C ASP A 45 -28.27 68.14 -11.05
N GLU A 46 -28.18 68.40 -12.35
CA GLU A 46 -27.99 67.38 -13.38
C GLU A 46 -26.70 66.57 -13.21
N VAL A 47 -25.65 67.16 -12.62
CA VAL A 47 -24.37 66.47 -12.40
C VAL A 47 -24.49 65.46 -11.26
N SER A 48 -25.17 65.83 -10.17
CA SER A 48 -25.49 64.93 -9.07
C SER A 48 -26.38 63.76 -9.51
N GLU A 49 -27.40 64.02 -10.33
CA GLU A 49 -28.25 62.96 -10.90
C GLU A 49 -27.48 62.04 -11.85
N ALA A 50 -26.66 62.61 -12.74
CA ALA A 50 -25.82 61.83 -13.66
C ALA A 50 -24.81 60.95 -12.89
N CYS A 51 -24.20 61.47 -11.84
CA CYS A 51 -23.30 60.70 -10.96
C CYS A 51 -24.03 59.54 -10.29
N ALA A 52 -25.21 59.77 -9.70
CA ALA A 52 -25.98 58.72 -9.06
C ALA A 52 -26.38 57.62 -10.05
N ASN A 53 -26.84 58.00 -11.25
CA ASN A 53 -27.17 57.06 -12.32
C ASN A 53 -25.97 56.23 -12.80
N LEU A 54 -24.78 56.85 -12.93
CA LEU A 54 -23.55 56.15 -13.29
C LEU A 54 -23.22 55.05 -12.28
N PHE A 55 -23.20 55.37 -10.99
CA PHE A 55 -22.86 54.40 -9.95
C PHE A 55 -23.90 53.29 -9.82
N ASN A 56 -25.20 53.61 -9.91
CA ASN A 56 -26.26 52.60 -9.89
C ASN A 56 -26.14 51.66 -11.09
N THR A 57 -25.85 52.18 -12.28
CA THR A 57 -25.66 51.36 -13.49
C THR A 57 -24.47 50.41 -13.30
N TYR A 58 -23.32 50.93 -12.88
CA TYR A 58 -22.14 50.12 -12.62
C TYR A 58 -22.37 49.05 -11.55
N ALA A 59 -23.07 49.38 -10.46
CA ALA A 59 -23.38 48.43 -9.41
C ALA A 59 -24.29 47.30 -9.92
N ASN A 60 -25.28 47.61 -10.77
CA ASN A 60 -26.15 46.58 -11.36
C ASN A 60 -25.36 45.66 -12.32
N GLU A 61 -24.47 46.20 -13.13
CA GLU A 61 -23.58 45.41 -14.00
C GLU A 61 -22.65 44.51 -13.17
N TYR A 62 -22.08 45.05 -12.09
CA TYR A 62 -21.26 44.28 -11.16
C TYR A 62 -22.04 43.13 -10.51
N GLN A 63 -23.29 43.36 -10.09
CA GLN A 63 -24.14 42.31 -9.53
C GLN A 63 -24.50 41.22 -10.55
N ALA A 64 -24.67 41.58 -11.83
CA ALA A 64 -24.85 40.60 -12.90
C ALA A 64 -23.57 39.77 -13.12
N PHE A 65 -22.41 40.43 -13.14
CA PHE A 65 -21.11 39.77 -13.28
C PHE A 65 -20.81 38.79 -12.13
N ILE A 66 -20.99 39.20 -10.88
CA ILE A 66 -20.76 38.33 -9.72
C ILE A 66 -21.68 37.10 -9.73
N ARG A 67 -22.89 37.21 -10.29
CA ARG A 67 -23.78 36.06 -10.50
C ARG A 67 -23.17 35.02 -11.44
N GLN A 68 -22.61 35.46 -12.56
CA GLN A 68 -21.92 34.58 -13.51
C GLN A 68 -20.66 33.95 -12.90
N VAL A 69 -19.90 34.72 -12.12
CA VAL A 69 -18.72 34.20 -11.38
C VAL A 69 -19.14 33.14 -10.36
N SER A 70 -20.27 33.33 -9.67
CA SER A 70 -20.79 32.37 -8.71
C SER A 70 -21.12 31.02 -9.34
N GLU A 71 -21.76 31.02 -10.52
CA GLU A 71 -22.08 29.80 -11.26
C GLU A 71 -20.81 29.07 -11.71
N PHE A 72 -19.83 29.82 -12.26
CA PHE A 72 -18.53 29.27 -12.61
C PHE A 72 -17.81 28.66 -11.40
N HIS A 73 -17.85 29.36 -10.25
CA HIS A 73 -17.19 28.88 -9.03
C HIS A 73 -17.82 27.59 -8.51
N ASP A 74 -19.15 27.46 -8.59
CA ASP A 74 -19.84 26.21 -8.24
C ASP A 74 -19.39 25.04 -9.12
N ASP A 75 -19.30 25.25 -10.42
CA ASP A 75 -18.80 24.25 -11.36
C ASP A 75 -17.33 23.90 -11.13
N PHE A 76 -16.52 24.90 -10.79
CA PHE A 76 -15.12 24.70 -10.44
C PHE A 76 -14.98 23.84 -9.19
N VAL A 77 -15.67 24.18 -8.10
CA VAL A 77 -15.65 23.39 -6.85
C VAL A 77 -16.13 21.96 -7.08
N ARG A 78 -17.22 21.79 -7.83
CA ARG A 78 -17.74 20.46 -8.22
C ARG A 78 -16.70 19.65 -8.98
N THR A 79 -15.98 20.27 -9.91
CA THR A 79 -14.94 19.62 -10.71
C THR A 79 -13.75 19.21 -9.85
N VAL A 80 -13.31 20.08 -8.93
CA VAL A 80 -12.21 19.78 -7.98
C VAL A 80 -12.58 18.60 -7.08
N ALA A 81 -13.80 18.60 -6.51
CA ALA A 81 -14.28 17.50 -5.68
C ALA A 81 -14.34 16.17 -6.47
N ALA A 82 -14.86 16.19 -7.69
CA ALA A 82 -14.91 15.02 -8.56
C ALA A 82 -13.52 14.49 -8.91
N ALA A 83 -12.55 15.38 -9.16
CA ALA A 83 -11.17 14.99 -9.41
C ALA A 83 -10.55 14.29 -8.17
N GLY A 84 -10.82 14.80 -6.97
CA GLY A 84 -10.38 14.16 -5.72
C GLY A 84 -10.89 12.71 -5.59
N ILE A 85 -12.18 12.49 -5.89
CA ILE A 85 -12.79 11.15 -5.89
C ILE A 85 -12.13 10.25 -6.94
N ALA A 86 -11.94 10.75 -8.17
CA ALA A 86 -11.33 9.96 -9.25
C ALA A 86 -9.89 9.51 -8.91
N TYR A 87 -9.10 10.37 -8.26
CA TYR A 87 -7.78 9.98 -7.78
C TYR A 87 -7.85 8.91 -6.67
N ALA A 88 -8.76 9.06 -5.69
CA ALA A 88 -8.95 8.05 -4.65
C ALA A 88 -9.37 6.68 -5.21
N GLU A 89 -10.32 6.65 -6.15
CA GLU A 89 -10.73 5.41 -6.82
C GLU A 89 -9.57 4.76 -7.58
N THR A 90 -8.73 5.57 -8.23
CA THR A 90 -7.54 5.08 -8.92
C THR A 90 -6.54 4.47 -7.95
N GLU A 91 -6.31 5.08 -6.78
CA GLU A 91 -5.44 4.51 -5.75
C GLU A 91 -5.97 3.18 -5.22
N ILE A 92 -7.27 3.08 -4.96
CA ILE A 92 -7.92 1.83 -4.52
C ILE A 92 -7.78 0.75 -5.59
N ALA A 93 -8.03 1.07 -6.86
CA ALA A 93 -7.90 0.13 -7.96
C ALA A 93 -6.45 -0.37 -8.12
N ASN A 94 -5.47 0.54 -8.03
CA ASN A 94 -4.05 0.19 -8.11
C ASN A 94 -3.59 -0.66 -6.91
N ALA A 95 -4.04 -0.34 -5.70
CA ALA A 95 -3.77 -1.12 -4.51
C ALA A 95 -4.36 -2.54 -4.62
N GLY A 96 -5.63 -2.64 -5.07
CA GLY A 96 -6.30 -3.92 -5.32
C GLY A 96 -5.60 -4.75 -6.39
N GLY A 97 -5.21 -4.14 -7.50
CA GLY A 97 -4.46 -4.81 -8.57
C GLY A 97 -3.09 -5.29 -8.11
N THR A 98 -2.39 -4.49 -7.30
CA THR A 98 -1.10 -4.87 -6.70
C THR A 98 -1.28 -6.06 -5.76
N ALA A 99 -2.25 -6.00 -4.85
CA ALA A 99 -2.56 -7.11 -3.94
C ALA A 99 -2.92 -8.40 -4.68
N ALA A 100 -3.73 -8.30 -5.74
CA ALA A 100 -4.08 -9.43 -6.60
C ALA A 100 -2.86 -10.02 -7.31
N SER A 101 -1.95 -9.17 -7.83
CA SER A 101 -0.72 -9.61 -8.47
C SER A 101 0.24 -10.33 -7.51
N VAL A 102 0.34 -9.84 -6.27
CA VAL A 102 1.15 -10.45 -5.21
C VAL A 102 0.54 -11.80 -4.81
N ALA A 103 -0.78 -11.87 -4.64
CA ALA A 103 -1.48 -13.12 -4.35
C ALA A 103 -1.30 -14.15 -5.48
N ALA A 104 -1.42 -13.73 -6.75
CA ALA A 104 -1.20 -14.60 -7.90
C ALA A 104 0.25 -15.10 -7.99
N ALA A 105 1.23 -14.25 -7.70
CA ALA A 105 2.64 -14.64 -7.65
C ALA A 105 2.95 -15.61 -6.50
N ALA A 106 2.27 -15.48 -5.35
CA ALA A 106 2.43 -16.36 -4.20
C ALA A 106 1.66 -17.68 -4.30
N ALA A 107 0.60 -17.75 -5.12
CA ALA A 107 -0.25 -18.93 -5.30
C ALA A 107 0.49 -20.25 -5.60
N PRO A 108 1.49 -20.31 -6.51
CA PRO A 108 2.21 -21.57 -6.77
C PRO A 108 3.00 -22.04 -5.54
N LEU A 109 3.62 -21.12 -4.79
CA LEU A 109 4.31 -21.46 -3.55
C LEU A 109 3.32 -21.92 -2.48
N ALA A 110 2.20 -21.23 -2.31
CA ALA A 110 1.14 -21.62 -1.37
C ALA A 110 0.59 -23.03 -1.68
N THR A 111 0.46 -23.37 -2.96
CA THR A 111 0.06 -24.72 -3.41
C THR A 111 1.16 -25.74 -3.10
N ALA A 112 2.41 -25.44 -3.43
CA ALA A 112 3.53 -26.35 -3.17
C ALA A 112 3.74 -26.63 -1.68
N ILE A 113 3.59 -25.64 -0.79
CA ILE A 113 3.76 -25.84 0.65
C ILE A 113 2.55 -26.51 1.32
N SER A 114 1.38 -26.51 0.68
CA SER A 114 0.18 -27.16 1.22
C SER A 114 0.06 -28.61 0.77
N ASP A 115 0.74 -29.00 -0.30
CA ASP A 115 0.84 -30.39 -0.73
C ASP A 115 1.87 -31.16 0.12
N PRO A 116 1.44 -32.13 0.94
CA PRO A 116 2.35 -32.93 1.73
C PRO A 116 3.32 -33.70 0.82
N ALA A 117 2.93 -34.12 -0.40
CA ALA A 117 3.76 -34.92 -1.30
C ALA A 117 4.99 -34.17 -1.85
N THR A 118 4.94 -32.84 -1.88
CA THR A 118 6.02 -31.98 -2.37
C THR A 118 6.73 -31.20 -1.27
N THR A 119 6.20 -31.22 -0.04
CA THR A 119 6.83 -30.56 1.11
C THR A 119 7.59 -31.55 1.99
N TYR A 120 8.90 -31.35 2.10
CA TYR A 120 9.80 -32.17 2.90
C TYR A 120 10.25 -31.45 4.15
N THR A 121 10.38 -32.20 5.25
CA THR A 121 11.04 -31.75 6.47
C THR A 121 12.38 -32.46 6.58
N ILE A 122 13.45 -31.67 6.64
CA ILE A 122 14.82 -32.19 6.69
C ILE A 122 15.28 -32.21 8.14
N VAL A 123 15.63 -33.40 8.64
CA VAL A 123 16.20 -33.60 9.98
C VAL A 123 17.71 -33.79 9.83
N MET A 124 18.48 -32.81 10.28
CA MET A 124 19.95 -32.88 10.21
C MET A 124 20.52 -33.82 11.27
N GLY A 125 21.67 -34.42 10.97
CA GLY A 125 22.48 -35.18 11.93
C GLY A 125 22.89 -34.33 13.13
N ALA A 126 23.07 -35.00 14.27
CA ALA A 126 23.62 -34.39 15.48
C ALA A 126 25.01 -34.98 15.78
N SER A 127 25.78 -34.34 16.66
CA SER A 127 27.08 -34.87 17.08
C SER A 127 26.96 -36.28 17.67
N GLY A 128 27.82 -37.21 17.21
CA GLY A 128 27.75 -38.63 17.58
C GLY A 128 26.61 -39.41 16.91
N TYR A 129 25.73 -38.73 16.16
CA TYR A 129 24.62 -39.30 15.39
C TYR A 129 24.56 -38.69 13.97
N PRO A 130 25.65 -38.80 13.19
CA PRO A 130 25.78 -38.13 11.88
C PRO A 130 24.85 -38.71 10.81
N ILE A 131 24.33 -39.92 11.03
CA ILE A 131 23.32 -40.56 10.20
C ILE A 131 22.08 -40.73 11.09
N PRO A 132 21.08 -39.83 11.01
CA PRO A 132 19.87 -39.95 11.79
C PRO A 132 19.14 -41.26 11.45
N ALA A 133 18.92 -42.12 12.45
CA ALA A 133 18.07 -43.30 12.27
C ALA A 133 16.58 -42.91 12.23
N VAL A 134 15.76 -43.83 11.73
CA VAL A 134 14.34 -43.59 11.44
C VAL A 134 13.53 -43.37 12.73
N ASP A 135 13.81 -44.13 13.79
CA ASP A 135 13.19 -43.97 15.12
C ASP A 135 13.47 -42.59 15.74
N TYR A 136 14.73 -42.12 15.65
CA TYR A 136 15.10 -40.77 16.08
C TYR A 136 14.35 -39.68 15.31
N ILE A 137 14.19 -39.85 13.99
CA ILE A 137 13.44 -38.90 13.15
C ILE A 137 11.96 -38.88 13.54
N ASP A 138 11.35 -40.05 13.76
CA ASP A 138 9.94 -40.19 14.10
C ASP A 138 9.63 -39.62 15.49
N ASP A 139 10.47 -39.90 16.49
CA ASP A 139 10.35 -39.36 17.84
C ASP A 139 10.48 -37.83 17.86
N LEU A 140 11.45 -37.28 17.12
CA LEU A 140 11.60 -35.83 16.98
C LEU A 140 10.37 -35.20 16.35
N ALA A 141 9.82 -35.83 15.31
CA ALA A 141 8.67 -35.30 14.62
C ALA A 141 7.42 -35.32 15.50
N ALA A 142 7.18 -36.42 16.22
CA ALA A 142 6.07 -36.59 17.14
C ALA A 142 6.13 -35.61 18.31
N LEU A 143 7.32 -35.38 18.88
CA LEU A 143 7.47 -34.59 20.10
C LEU A 143 7.64 -33.09 19.83
N TYR A 144 8.22 -32.70 18.68
CA TYR A 144 8.65 -31.32 18.44
C TYR A 144 8.16 -30.69 17.13
N ILE A 145 7.67 -31.46 16.16
CA ILE A 145 7.25 -30.91 14.85
C ILE A 145 5.73 -30.91 14.73
N PHE A 146 5.11 -32.09 14.76
CA PHE A 146 3.68 -32.25 14.54
C PHE A 146 2.75 -31.58 15.56
N PRO A 147 3.13 -31.41 16.83
CA PRO A 147 2.32 -30.64 17.78
C PRO A 147 2.16 -29.16 17.41
N TRP A 148 3.09 -28.62 16.62
CA TRP A 148 3.15 -27.19 16.29
C TRP A 148 2.98 -26.91 14.80
N ARG A 149 3.06 -27.94 13.94
CA ARG A 149 2.96 -27.80 12.49
C ARG A 149 2.51 -29.09 11.81
N THR A 150 1.51 -29.01 10.93
CA THR A 150 0.98 -30.14 10.16
C THR A 150 1.52 -30.24 8.73
N ILE A 151 2.24 -29.23 8.27
CA ILE A 151 2.84 -29.17 6.93
C ILE A 151 4.22 -29.86 6.93
N GLY A 152 4.55 -30.56 5.84
CA GLY A 152 5.88 -31.16 5.62
C GLY A 152 6.09 -32.52 6.29
N ALA A 153 5.06 -33.36 6.35
CA ALA A 153 5.13 -34.68 6.98
C ALA A 153 6.09 -35.68 6.29
N ASN A 154 6.63 -35.34 5.10
CA ASN A 154 7.70 -36.12 4.48
C ASN A 154 9.05 -35.84 5.16
N LEU A 155 9.30 -36.54 6.26
CA LEU A 155 10.55 -36.47 7.00
C LEU A 155 11.68 -37.14 6.21
N ARG A 156 12.84 -36.49 6.16
CA ARG A 156 14.06 -37.04 5.55
C ARG A 156 15.26 -36.69 6.43
N GLY A 157 16.02 -37.71 6.83
CA GLY A 157 17.31 -37.50 7.47
C GLY A 157 18.32 -36.93 6.48
N LEU A 158 19.01 -35.86 6.85
CA LEU A 158 20.16 -35.33 6.13
C LEU A 158 21.42 -35.68 6.92
N ASN A 159 22.25 -36.51 6.32
CA ASN A 159 23.55 -36.82 6.88
C ASN A 159 24.43 -35.57 6.84
N THR A 160 24.88 -35.14 8.01
CA THR A 160 25.87 -34.09 8.17
C THR A 160 27.07 -34.67 8.91
N PRO A 161 28.30 -34.47 8.40
CA PRO A 161 29.50 -34.92 9.10
C PRO A 161 29.72 -34.09 10.37
N GLU A 162 29.27 -34.58 11.52
CA GLU A 162 29.33 -33.88 12.81
C GLU A 162 30.54 -34.29 13.67
N GLY A 163 31.73 -34.37 13.06
CA GLY A 163 32.98 -34.68 13.78
C GLY A 163 33.40 -33.55 14.72
N LEU A 164 33.38 -32.30 14.23
CA LEU A 164 33.51 -31.04 14.97
C LEU A 164 34.71 -30.98 15.95
N TYR A 165 35.80 -31.71 15.71
CA TYR A 165 36.98 -31.71 16.57
C TYR A 165 37.61 -30.30 16.65
N PRO A 166 38.02 -29.82 17.84
CA PRO A 166 38.03 -30.51 19.15
C PRO A 166 36.76 -30.37 20.00
N LEU A 167 35.69 -29.73 19.50
CA LEU A 167 34.51 -29.36 20.27
C LEU A 167 33.78 -30.55 20.90
N THR A 168 33.77 -31.69 20.21
CA THR A 168 33.04 -32.91 20.61
C THR A 168 33.92 -33.95 21.30
N GLY A 169 35.24 -33.74 21.35
CA GLY A 169 36.22 -34.72 21.83
C GLY A 169 36.45 -35.94 20.90
N ILE A 170 35.65 -36.10 19.84
CA ILE A 170 35.80 -37.17 18.84
C ILE A 170 36.89 -36.74 17.85
N LYS A 171 37.99 -37.50 17.76
CA LYS A 171 39.16 -37.20 16.90
C LYS A 171 38.95 -37.69 15.46
N ASP A 172 37.90 -37.20 14.81
CA ASP A 172 37.55 -37.58 13.43
C ASP A 172 37.77 -36.41 12.45
N LEU A 173 36.76 -35.55 12.25
CA LEU A 173 36.85 -34.36 11.40
C LEU A 173 37.05 -33.10 12.22
N THR A 174 37.91 -32.19 11.76
CA THR A 174 37.99 -30.84 12.34
C THR A 174 36.67 -30.10 12.16
N LEU A 175 36.42 -29.07 12.99
CA LEU A 175 35.26 -28.19 12.82
C LEU A 175 35.14 -27.65 11.39
N ASN A 176 36.24 -27.15 10.81
CA ASN A 176 36.23 -26.58 9.46
C ASN A 176 35.91 -27.63 8.40
N ASP A 177 36.46 -28.84 8.52
CA ASP A 177 36.20 -29.93 7.56
C ASP A 177 34.76 -30.45 7.66
N SER A 178 34.23 -30.53 8.89
CA SER A 178 32.84 -30.93 9.19
C SER A 178 31.86 -29.95 8.53
N VAL A 179 32.06 -28.65 8.76
CA VAL A 179 31.23 -27.57 8.20
C VAL A 179 31.35 -27.53 6.68
N ALA A 180 32.57 -27.58 6.11
CA ALA A 180 32.76 -27.54 4.66
C ALA A 180 32.07 -28.71 3.94
N ARG A 181 32.12 -29.92 4.53
CA ARG A 181 31.42 -31.09 3.98
C ARG A 181 29.91 -31.00 4.16
N GLY A 182 29.45 -30.51 5.31
CA GLY A 182 28.03 -30.24 5.58
C GLY A 182 27.43 -29.25 4.59
N LEU A 183 28.11 -28.12 4.31
CA LEU A 183 27.69 -27.16 3.28
C LEU A 183 27.66 -27.81 1.88
N THR A 184 28.64 -28.64 1.55
CA THR A 184 28.66 -29.35 0.25
C THR A 184 27.48 -30.30 0.09
N ILE A 185 27.01 -30.91 1.19
CA ILE A 185 25.82 -31.77 1.21
C ILE A 185 24.54 -30.92 1.14
N LEU A 186 24.49 -29.80 1.85
CA LEU A 186 23.37 -28.85 1.88
C LEU A 186 23.22 -28.01 0.60
N ASP A 187 24.25 -27.88 -0.22
CA ASP A 187 24.19 -27.23 -1.54
C ASP A 187 23.70 -28.19 -2.64
N ARG A 188 23.75 -29.51 -2.39
CA ARG A 188 23.25 -30.57 -3.31
C ARG A 188 21.79 -31.06 -3.13
N PRO A 189 20.95 -30.64 -2.17
CA PRO A 189 19.68 -31.29 -1.86
C PRO A 189 18.65 -31.11 -2.98
N GLY A 190 18.77 -30.07 -3.81
CA GLY A 190 17.92 -29.92 -5.01
C GLY A 190 17.99 -31.12 -5.97
N ARG A 191 19.12 -31.83 -6.02
CA ARG A 191 19.31 -33.00 -6.90
C ARG A 191 18.87 -34.33 -6.28
N LEU A 192 18.85 -34.44 -4.96
CA LEU A 192 18.40 -35.66 -4.25
C LEU A 192 16.89 -35.70 -4.00
N ILE A 193 16.23 -34.55 -3.95
CA ILE A 193 14.78 -34.44 -3.66
C ILE A 193 13.93 -34.50 -4.94
N LEU A 194 14.43 -33.99 -6.08
CA LEU A 194 13.67 -33.96 -7.36
C LEU A 194 13.77 -35.24 -8.21
N HIS A 195 14.72 -36.13 -7.91
CA HIS A 195 14.89 -37.40 -8.62
C HIS A 195 15.15 -38.53 -7.62
N PRO A 196 14.10 -39.22 -7.12
CA PRO A 196 14.29 -40.45 -6.38
C PRO A 196 14.78 -41.50 -7.37
N SER A 197 16.07 -41.81 -7.31
CA SER A 197 16.76 -43.02 -7.77
C SER A 197 16.32 -43.65 -9.12
N ARG A 198 17.28 -43.77 -10.04
CA ARG A 198 17.45 -45.07 -10.71
C ARG A 198 18.32 -45.95 -9.84
#